data_AF-A0A7X3A683-F1
#
_entry.id   AF-A0A7X3A683-F1
#
_cell.length_a   1.000
_cell.length_b   1.000
_cell.length_c   1.000
_cell.angle_alpha   90.00
_cell.angle_beta   90.00
_cell.angle_gamma   90.00
#
_symmetry.space_group_name_H-M   'P 1'
#
loop_
_entity.id
_entity.type
_entity.pdbx_description
1 polymer ?
#
loop_
_entity_poly.entity_id
_entity_poly.type
_entity_poly.pdbx_seq_one_letter_code
_entity_poly.pdbx_strand_id
1 'polypeptide(L)'
;MSMFMKIRIVVPLIACIVMTIGSVSTVFAMPVAWESIQEPVMKQKLQKLDETADELYEAAYTNNRQAGYKYAQLLERQTKSETIRAVGQTEGWQLFEQRLQMVETALQNGTQPSDWLTASASIHLATDALLRPQHALWLQYEKVMMEDLRRINQSWNRQTGDGALAARAALDSFTAHLAKIEGAAAMQRPSARLDELKERMRYTQLLLDAGTRGQAKQDWTDDSIRDLEYAVSNLFDDGLNVNDEPAFAPVNAANPITWSLLLGAIIMAALTYTGWKKYKHMPYGVKKI
;
A
#
# COMPACT_ATOMS: atom_id res chain seq x y z
N MET A 1 -15.39 63.63 1.52
CA MET A 1 -14.07 63.09 1.10
C MET A 1 -13.36 62.31 2.23
N SER A 2 -14.04 61.38 2.93
CA SER A 2 -13.40 60.52 3.97
C SER A 2 -13.71 59.03 3.84
N MET A 3 -14.52 58.64 2.84
CA MET A 3 -14.91 57.25 2.59
C MET A 3 -13.91 56.51 1.69
N PHE A 4 -13.29 57.21 0.73
CA PHE A 4 -12.31 56.64 -0.20
C PHE A 4 -10.97 56.23 0.44
N MET A 5 -10.61 56.82 1.59
CA MET A 5 -9.33 56.53 2.25
C MET A 5 -9.38 55.29 3.16
N LYS A 6 -10.57 54.90 3.64
CA LYS A 6 -10.77 53.68 4.42
C LYS A 6 -10.77 52.43 3.52
N ILE A 7 -11.29 52.55 2.31
CA ILE A 7 -11.36 51.45 1.32
C ILE A 7 -9.97 51.10 0.78
N ARG A 8 -9.06 52.08 0.63
CA ARG A 8 -7.70 51.85 0.11
C ARG A 8 -6.77 51.02 1.02
N ILE A 9 -7.04 50.94 2.32
CA ILE A 9 -6.18 50.22 3.29
C ILE A 9 -6.75 48.84 3.65
N VAL A 10 -8.08 48.68 3.60
CA VAL A 10 -8.73 47.40 3.93
C VAL A 10 -8.56 46.37 2.81
N VAL A 11 -8.55 46.79 1.55
CA VAL A 11 -8.38 45.90 0.38
C VAL A 11 -7.03 45.15 0.36
N PRO A 12 -5.85 45.78 0.57
CA PRO A 12 -4.59 45.05 0.57
C PRO A 12 -4.42 44.12 1.80
N LEU A 13 -5.03 44.45 2.93
CA LEU A 13 -4.96 43.63 4.15
C LEU A 13 -5.78 42.34 4.01
N ILE A 14 -6.96 42.41 3.38
CA ILE A 14 -7.76 41.22 3.06
C ILE A 14 -7.06 40.37 1.98
N ALA A 15 -6.44 41.01 0.97
CA ALA A 15 -5.70 40.30 -0.07
C ALA A 15 -4.48 39.52 0.49
N CYS A 16 -3.76 40.06 1.48
CA CYS A 16 -2.68 39.34 2.17
C CYS A 16 -3.18 38.13 2.97
N ILE A 17 -4.33 38.26 3.66
CA ILE A 17 -4.90 37.15 4.44
C ILE A 17 -5.37 36.01 3.51
N VAL A 18 -6.00 36.34 2.37
CA VAL A 18 -6.40 35.33 1.37
C VAL A 18 -5.18 34.66 0.74
N MET A 19 -4.09 35.40 0.46
CA MET A 19 -2.84 34.82 -0.04
C MET A 19 -2.16 33.87 0.96
N THR A 20 -2.20 34.17 2.26
CA THR A 20 -1.62 33.28 3.29
C THR A 20 -2.45 32.03 3.55
N ILE A 21 -3.76 32.06 3.32
CA ILE A 21 -4.61 30.86 3.44
C ILE A 21 -4.46 29.95 2.20
N GLY A 22 -4.21 30.53 1.02
CA GLY A 22 -4.01 29.78 -0.23
C GLY A 22 -2.66 29.05 -0.34
N SER A 23 -1.68 29.35 0.52
CA SER A 23 -0.32 28.79 0.44
C SER A 23 -0.01 27.71 1.50
N VAL A 24 -1.00 27.33 2.33
CA VAL A 24 -0.85 26.23 3.32
C VAL A 24 -1.31 24.88 2.77
N SER A 25 -1.85 24.81 1.55
CA SER A 25 -2.45 23.58 0.99
C SER A 25 -1.52 22.70 0.15
N THR A 26 -0.24 23.04 -0.03
CA THR A 26 0.61 22.34 -1.03
C THR A 26 1.95 21.86 -0.47
N VAL A 27 1.95 21.10 0.62
CA VAL A 27 3.07 20.17 0.93
C VAL A 27 2.52 18.93 1.66
N PHE A 28 1.74 18.11 0.95
CA PHE A 28 1.71 16.68 1.20
C PHE A 28 1.80 16.01 -0.16
N ALA A 29 3.02 15.61 -0.52
CA ALA A 29 3.21 14.60 -1.55
C ALA A 29 2.69 13.27 -0.97
N MET A 30 1.39 13.01 -1.12
CA MET A 30 0.86 11.67 -0.97
C MET A 30 1.40 10.81 -2.11
N PRO A 31 2.00 9.64 -1.84
CA PRO A 31 2.37 8.72 -2.88
C PRO A 31 1.09 8.06 -3.43
N VAL A 32 0.99 8.07 -4.75
CA VAL A 32 0.07 7.30 -5.62
C VAL A 32 -1.41 7.70 -5.55
N ALA A 33 -1.83 8.39 -6.61
CA ALA A 33 -3.22 8.73 -6.93
C ALA A 33 -4.06 7.47 -7.21
N TRP A 34 -4.64 6.87 -6.16
CA TRP A 34 -5.77 5.93 -6.30
C TRP A 34 -7.11 6.67 -6.44
N GLU A 35 -7.12 7.99 -6.25
CA GLU A 35 -8.31 8.85 -6.38
C GLU A 35 -8.70 9.11 -7.86
N SER A 36 -7.83 8.78 -8.82
CA SER A 36 -8.05 8.99 -10.26
C SER A 36 -8.76 7.83 -11.00
N ILE A 37 -9.11 6.73 -10.30
CA ILE A 37 -9.90 5.61 -10.89
C ILE A 37 -11.35 6.05 -11.21
N GLN A 38 -11.73 7.29 -10.87
CA GLN A 38 -13.05 7.86 -11.07
C GLN A 38 -13.37 8.24 -12.54
N GLU A 39 -12.40 8.24 -13.45
CA GLU A 39 -12.69 8.40 -14.88
C GLU A 39 -13.44 7.16 -15.40
N PRO A 40 -14.69 7.29 -15.89
CA PRO A 40 -15.54 6.14 -16.24
C PRO A 40 -14.91 5.24 -17.31
N VAL A 41 -14.09 5.82 -18.19
CA VAL A 41 -13.34 5.09 -19.23
C VAL A 41 -12.25 4.20 -18.63
N MET A 42 -11.53 4.66 -17.60
CA MET A 42 -10.51 3.86 -16.92
C MET A 42 -11.16 2.68 -16.20
N LYS A 43 -12.23 2.94 -15.44
CA LYS A 43 -12.98 1.91 -14.73
C LYS A 43 -13.49 0.82 -15.67
N GLN A 44 -14.00 1.20 -16.84
CA GLN A 44 -14.45 0.24 -17.86
C GLN A 44 -13.29 -0.61 -18.42
N LYS A 45 -12.11 -0.01 -18.64
CA LYS A 45 -10.92 -0.75 -19.07
C LYS A 45 -10.46 -1.76 -18.02
N LEU A 46 -10.42 -1.37 -16.75
CA LEU A 46 -10.07 -2.25 -15.63
C LEU A 46 -11.12 -3.35 -15.43
N GLN A 47 -12.40 -3.03 -15.59
CA GLN A 47 -13.47 -4.03 -15.52
C GLN A 47 -13.30 -5.08 -16.61
N LYS A 48 -13.01 -4.68 -17.85
CA LYS A 48 -12.76 -5.63 -18.94
C LYS A 48 -11.51 -6.49 -18.70
N LEU A 49 -10.48 -5.90 -18.10
CA LEU A 49 -9.27 -6.62 -17.71
C LEU A 49 -9.59 -7.69 -16.65
N ASP A 50 -10.36 -7.32 -15.63
CA ASP A 50 -10.82 -8.20 -14.56
C ASP A 50 -11.69 -9.35 -15.08
N GLU A 51 -12.69 -9.04 -15.92
CA GLU A 51 -13.54 -10.04 -16.58
C GLU A 51 -12.71 -11.02 -17.43
N THR A 52 -11.66 -10.54 -18.11
CA THR A 52 -10.78 -11.41 -18.91
C THR A 52 -9.94 -12.32 -18.01
N ALA A 53 -9.51 -11.84 -16.85
CA ALA A 53 -8.74 -12.62 -15.88
C ALA A 53 -9.60 -13.66 -15.15
N ASP A 54 -10.85 -13.32 -14.83
CA ASP A 54 -11.83 -14.26 -14.27
C ASP A 54 -12.13 -15.40 -15.25
N GLU A 55 -12.36 -15.07 -16.53
CA GLU A 55 -12.53 -16.06 -17.60
C GLU A 55 -11.29 -16.96 -17.80
N LEU A 56 -10.08 -16.42 -17.61
CA LEU A 56 -8.85 -17.22 -17.62
C LEU A 56 -8.82 -18.19 -16.42
N TYR A 57 -9.22 -17.74 -15.24
CA TYR A 57 -9.31 -18.58 -14.05
C TYR A 57 -10.36 -19.70 -14.22
N GLU A 58 -11.54 -19.39 -14.72
CA GLU A 58 -12.59 -20.36 -15.03
C GLU A 58 -12.14 -21.38 -16.08
N ALA A 59 -11.41 -20.94 -17.10
CA ALA A 59 -10.81 -21.84 -18.08
C ALA A 59 -9.78 -22.80 -17.43
N ALA A 60 -9.01 -22.33 -16.43
CA ALA A 60 -8.10 -23.17 -15.68
C ALA A 60 -8.84 -24.18 -14.80
N TYR A 61 -9.88 -23.72 -14.10
CA TYR A 61 -10.71 -24.53 -13.23
C TYR A 61 -11.44 -25.65 -14.00
N THR A 62 -11.97 -25.34 -15.18
CA THR A 62 -12.65 -26.29 -16.07
C THR A 62 -11.71 -27.09 -16.99
N ASN A 63 -10.40 -26.86 -16.90
CA ASN A 63 -9.38 -27.43 -17.78
C ASN A 63 -9.63 -27.18 -19.29
N ASN A 64 -10.22 -26.04 -19.63
CA ASN A 64 -10.43 -25.61 -20.99
C ASN A 64 -9.19 -24.88 -21.53
N ARG A 65 -8.19 -25.65 -22.00
CA ARG A 65 -6.92 -25.08 -22.50
C ARG A 65 -7.12 -24.13 -23.69
N GLN A 66 -8.06 -24.41 -24.58
CA GLN A 66 -8.32 -23.54 -25.74
C GLN A 66 -8.83 -22.17 -25.30
N ALA A 67 -9.75 -22.14 -24.33
CA ALA A 67 -10.19 -20.89 -23.70
C ALA A 67 -9.03 -20.23 -22.95
N GLY A 68 -8.22 -21.01 -22.22
CA GLY A 68 -7.03 -20.52 -21.53
C GLY A 68 -6.08 -19.74 -22.43
N TYR A 69 -5.73 -20.30 -23.60
CA TYR A 69 -4.90 -19.61 -24.60
C TYR A 69 -5.51 -18.31 -25.09
N LYS A 70 -6.82 -18.34 -25.41
CA LYS A 70 -7.55 -17.16 -25.88
C LYS A 70 -7.48 -16.04 -24.83
N TYR A 71 -7.76 -16.34 -23.58
CA TYR A 71 -7.81 -15.33 -22.52
C TYR A 71 -6.42 -14.84 -22.10
N ALA A 72 -5.41 -15.71 -22.08
CA ALA A 72 -4.02 -15.30 -21.86
C ALA A 72 -3.55 -14.28 -22.91
N GLN A 73 -3.81 -14.54 -24.20
CA GLN A 73 -3.48 -13.59 -25.28
C GLN A 73 -4.26 -12.28 -25.20
N LEU A 74 -5.52 -12.33 -24.74
CA LEU A 74 -6.32 -11.12 -24.55
C LEU A 74 -5.77 -10.26 -23.41
N LEU A 75 -5.36 -10.87 -22.29
CA LEU A 75 -4.69 -10.17 -21.18
C LEU A 75 -3.37 -9.55 -21.62
N GLU A 76 -2.54 -10.29 -22.37
CA GLU A 76 -1.28 -9.78 -22.90
C GLU A 76 -1.49 -8.51 -23.76
N ARG A 77 -2.55 -8.48 -24.59
CA ARG A 77 -2.89 -7.30 -25.39
C ARG A 77 -3.42 -6.15 -24.56
N GLN A 78 -4.28 -6.42 -23.58
CA GLN A 78 -4.87 -5.39 -22.72
C GLN A 78 -3.80 -4.70 -21.86
N THR A 79 -2.88 -5.48 -21.28
CA THR A 79 -1.80 -4.97 -20.42
C THR A 79 -0.70 -4.21 -21.16
N LYS A 80 -0.68 -4.20 -22.49
CA LYS A 80 0.19 -3.30 -23.29
C LYS A 80 -0.26 -1.84 -23.27
N SER A 81 -1.47 -1.54 -22.78
CA SER A 81 -1.95 -0.17 -22.66
C SER A 81 -1.26 0.57 -21.52
N GLU A 82 -0.54 1.66 -21.85
CA GLU A 82 0.09 2.55 -20.86
C GLU A 82 -0.91 3.10 -19.85
N THR A 83 -2.15 3.36 -20.28
CA THR A 83 -3.24 3.82 -19.41
C THR A 83 -3.57 2.80 -18.31
N ILE A 84 -3.59 1.50 -18.64
CA ILE A 84 -3.84 0.46 -17.64
C ILE A 84 -2.65 0.33 -16.68
N ARG A 85 -1.43 0.40 -17.21
CA ARG A 85 -0.19 0.32 -16.40
C ARG A 85 0.02 1.51 -15.47
N ALA A 86 -0.62 2.64 -15.74
CA ALA A 86 -0.61 3.79 -14.84
C ALA A 86 -1.34 3.51 -13.51
N VAL A 87 -2.16 2.46 -13.45
CA VAL A 87 -2.82 1.99 -12.23
C VAL A 87 -2.04 0.78 -11.70
N GLY A 88 -1.66 0.82 -10.42
CA GLY A 88 -0.82 -0.21 -9.78
C GLY A 88 0.66 0.14 -9.72
N GLN A 89 1.47 -0.75 -9.16
CA GLN A 89 2.92 -0.57 -9.01
C GLN A 89 3.71 -1.34 -10.08
N THR A 90 4.91 -0.88 -10.39
CA THR A 90 5.77 -1.49 -11.42
C THR A 90 6.11 -2.94 -11.08
N GLU A 91 6.44 -3.21 -9.82
CA GLU A 91 6.76 -4.54 -9.31
C GLU A 91 5.55 -5.49 -9.41
N GLY A 92 4.35 -4.98 -9.12
CA GLY A 92 3.10 -5.73 -9.32
C GLY A 92 2.90 -6.14 -10.78
N TRP A 93 3.16 -5.23 -11.73
CA TRP A 93 3.09 -5.54 -13.16
C TRP A 93 4.14 -6.55 -13.61
N GLN A 94 5.37 -6.50 -13.07
CA GLN A 94 6.40 -7.50 -13.36
C GLN A 94 5.98 -8.90 -12.87
N LEU A 95 5.42 -8.99 -11.66
CA LEU A 95 4.89 -10.26 -11.15
C LEU A 95 3.71 -10.75 -11.99
N PHE A 96 2.80 -9.85 -12.39
CA PHE A 96 1.70 -10.18 -13.29
C PHE A 96 2.19 -10.81 -14.60
N GLU A 97 3.17 -10.18 -15.26
CA GLU A 97 3.78 -10.68 -16.50
C GLU A 97 4.42 -12.05 -16.30
N GLN A 98 5.13 -12.24 -15.19
CA GLN A 98 5.73 -13.53 -14.84
C GLN A 98 4.64 -14.61 -14.69
N ARG A 99 3.54 -14.32 -14.00
CA ARG A 99 2.42 -15.27 -13.84
C ARG A 99 1.75 -15.56 -15.19
N LEU A 100 1.57 -14.56 -16.04
CA LEU A 100 1.02 -14.75 -17.38
C LEU A 100 1.92 -15.64 -18.24
N GLN A 101 3.24 -15.42 -18.21
CA GLN A 101 4.21 -16.28 -18.89
C GLN A 101 4.20 -17.72 -18.38
N MET A 102 4.00 -17.93 -17.07
CA MET A 102 3.83 -19.27 -16.51
C MET A 102 2.59 -19.97 -17.07
N VAL A 103 1.46 -19.25 -17.17
CA VAL A 103 0.22 -19.77 -17.77
C VAL A 103 0.46 -20.17 -19.23
N GLU A 104 1.04 -19.28 -20.03
CA GLU A 104 1.31 -19.57 -21.45
C GLU A 104 2.23 -20.78 -21.63
N THR A 105 3.27 -20.88 -20.81
CA THR A 105 4.24 -21.97 -20.87
C THR A 105 3.58 -23.32 -20.49
N ALA A 106 2.75 -23.33 -19.44
CA ALA A 106 2.00 -24.51 -19.03
C ALA A 106 1.00 -24.97 -20.11
N LEU A 107 0.31 -24.02 -20.75
CA LEU A 107 -0.60 -24.29 -21.85
C LEU A 107 0.13 -24.86 -23.08
N GLN A 108 1.34 -24.35 -23.41
CA GLN A 108 2.19 -24.81 -24.52
C GLN A 108 2.74 -26.20 -24.32
N ASN A 109 3.21 -26.49 -23.12
CA ASN A 109 3.77 -27.78 -22.78
C ASN A 109 2.70 -28.85 -22.53
N GLY A 110 1.42 -28.47 -22.56
CA GLY A 110 0.30 -29.39 -22.39
C GLY A 110 0.25 -30.01 -20.99
N THR A 111 0.68 -29.27 -19.97
CA THR A 111 0.84 -29.76 -18.59
C THR A 111 -0.49 -29.85 -17.84
N GLN A 112 -0.49 -30.39 -16.62
CA GLN A 112 -1.72 -30.64 -15.88
C GLN A 112 -2.46 -29.34 -15.54
N PRO A 113 -3.79 -29.39 -15.32
CA PRO A 113 -4.59 -28.19 -15.07
C PRO A 113 -4.14 -27.44 -13.81
N SER A 114 -3.67 -28.18 -12.81
CA SER A 114 -3.07 -27.66 -11.57
C SER A 114 -1.93 -26.68 -11.81
N ASP A 115 -1.20 -26.85 -12.91
CA ASP A 115 0.08 -26.18 -13.14
C ASP A 115 -0.10 -24.72 -13.53
N TRP A 116 -1.28 -24.35 -14.06
CA TRP A 116 -1.62 -22.97 -14.43
C TRP A 116 -2.78 -22.39 -13.62
N LEU A 117 -3.54 -23.21 -12.88
CA LEU A 117 -4.64 -22.73 -12.03
C LEU A 117 -4.18 -21.69 -11.00
N THR A 118 -3.07 -21.94 -10.31
CA THR A 118 -2.54 -21.02 -9.30
C THR A 118 -2.10 -19.69 -9.92
N ALA A 119 -1.47 -19.74 -11.09
CA ALA A 119 -1.04 -18.54 -11.80
C ALA A 119 -2.24 -17.73 -12.32
N SER A 120 -3.27 -18.39 -12.87
CA SER A 120 -4.53 -17.73 -13.27
C SER A 120 -5.26 -17.10 -12.07
N ALA A 121 -5.32 -17.79 -10.93
CA ALA A 121 -5.90 -17.23 -9.71
C ALA A 121 -5.14 -15.99 -9.23
N SER A 122 -3.81 -16.01 -9.30
CA SER A 122 -2.98 -14.86 -8.93
C SER A 122 -3.21 -13.66 -9.87
N ILE A 123 -3.36 -13.92 -11.16
CA ILE A 123 -3.70 -12.92 -12.17
C ILE A 123 -5.07 -12.29 -11.88
N HIS A 124 -6.09 -13.11 -11.60
CA HIS A 124 -7.43 -12.62 -11.25
C HIS A 124 -7.41 -11.77 -9.96
N LEU A 125 -6.74 -12.22 -8.90
CA LEU A 125 -6.61 -11.41 -7.68
C LEU A 125 -5.89 -10.08 -7.94
N ALA A 126 -4.92 -10.05 -8.86
CA ALA A 126 -4.20 -8.82 -9.20
C ALA A 126 -5.06 -7.84 -10.00
N THR A 127 -5.88 -8.31 -10.95
CA THR A 127 -6.79 -7.42 -11.70
C THR A 127 -7.91 -6.88 -10.81
N ASP A 128 -8.45 -7.72 -9.93
CA ASP A 128 -9.45 -7.34 -8.95
C ASP A 128 -8.90 -6.25 -8.01
N ALA A 129 -7.65 -6.40 -7.57
CA ALA A 129 -6.96 -5.42 -6.74
C ALA A 129 -6.85 -4.04 -7.41
N LEU A 130 -6.71 -3.98 -8.74
CA LEU A 130 -6.68 -2.72 -9.48
C LEU A 130 -8.08 -2.12 -9.62
N LEU A 131 -9.11 -2.95 -9.83
CA LEU A 131 -10.49 -2.51 -10.03
C LEU A 131 -11.16 -2.05 -8.73
N ARG A 132 -10.92 -2.75 -7.63
CA ARG A 132 -11.58 -2.56 -6.33
C ARG A 132 -10.56 -2.40 -5.20
N PRO A 133 -9.72 -1.34 -5.20
CA PRO A 133 -8.57 -1.24 -4.29
C PRO A 133 -8.93 -1.35 -2.80
N GLN A 134 -10.07 -0.79 -2.39
CA GLN A 134 -10.51 -0.80 -0.98
C GLN A 134 -11.15 -2.12 -0.54
N HIS A 135 -11.66 -2.92 -1.48
CA HIS A 135 -12.46 -4.12 -1.21
C HIS A 135 -11.98 -5.32 -2.03
N ALA A 136 -10.68 -5.36 -2.32
CA ALA A 136 -10.09 -6.39 -3.14
C ALA A 136 -10.20 -7.76 -2.45
N LEU A 137 -10.49 -8.79 -3.23
CA LEU A 137 -10.67 -10.17 -2.80
C LEU A 137 -9.44 -10.70 -2.05
N TRP A 138 -8.24 -10.29 -2.44
CA TRP A 138 -7.01 -10.73 -1.79
C TRP A 138 -6.95 -10.32 -0.32
N LEU A 139 -7.60 -9.22 0.10
CA LEU A 139 -7.64 -8.78 1.49
C LEU A 139 -8.32 -9.82 2.41
N GLN A 140 -9.19 -10.66 1.85
CA GLN A 140 -9.86 -11.73 2.60
C GLN A 140 -8.89 -12.86 2.99
N TYR A 141 -7.71 -12.95 2.35
CA TYR A 141 -6.69 -13.94 2.66
C TYR A 141 -5.95 -13.66 3.96
N GLU A 142 -6.07 -12.47 4.56
CA GLU A 142 -5.46 -12.16 5.86
C GLU A 142 -5.80 -13.25 6.89
N LYS A 143 -7.09 -13.57 7.03
CA LYS A 143 -7.57 -14.60 7.96
C LYS A 143 -7.02 -15.98 7.65
N VAL A 144 -6.90 -16.31 6.36
CA VAL A 144 -6.38 -17.60 5.90
C VAL A 144 -4.90 -17.72 6.25
N MET A 145 -4.12 -16.68 5.96
CA MET A 145 -2.68 -16.65 6.26
C MET A 145 -2.41 -16.66 7.77
N MET A 146 -3.19 -15.91 8.56
CA MET A 146 -3.08 -15.96 10.03
C MET A 146 -3.40 -17.34 10.58
N GLU A 147 -4.37 -18.05 10.00
CA GLU A 147 -4.68 -19.42 10.38
C GLU A 147 -3.55 -20.39 10.01
N ASP A 148 -2.91 -20.23 8.86
CA ASP A 148 -1.71 -21.01 8.52
C ASP A 148 -0.59 -20.78 9.53
N LEU A 149 -0.33 -19.54 9.94
CA LEU A 149 0.69 -19.22 10.94
C LEU A 149 0.37 -19.84 12.31
N ARG A 150 -0.90 -19.80 12.73
CA ARG A 150 -1.33 -20.52 13.94
C ARG A 150 -1.07 -22.02 13.85
N ARG A 151 -1.31 -22.64 12.69
CA ARG A 151 -1.03 -24.07 12.46
C ARG A 151 0.46 -24.37 12.50
N ILE A 152 1.30 -23.51 11.95
CA ILE A 152 2.77 -23.62 12.04
C ILE A 152 3.19 -23.57 13.50
N ASN A 153 2.73 -22.55 14.25
CA ASN A 153 3.06 -22.37 15.66
C ASN A 153 2.60 -23.55 16.54
N GLN A 154 1.36 -24.01 16.33
CA GLN A 154 0.82 -25.19 17.02
C GLN A 154 1.60 -26.46 16.69
N SER A 155 2.03 -26.62 15.44
CA SER A 155 2.80 -27.80 15.00
C SER A 155 4.21 -27.79 15.59
N TRP A 156 4.84 -26.62 15.63
CA TRP A 156 6.16 -26.43 16.21
C TRP A 156 6.18 -26.77 17.70
N ASN A 157 5.17 -26.31 18.44
CA ASN A 157 5.04 -26.51 19.89
C ASN A 157 4.43 -27.86 20.30
N ARG A 158 4.30 -28.82 19.37
CA ARG A 158 3.84 -30.17 19.73
C ARG A 158 4.88 -30.83 20.63
N GLN A 159 4.39 -31.56 21.64
CA GLN A 159 5.22 -32.36 22.53
C GLN A 159 5.75 -33.66 21.88
N THR A 160 5.38 -33.91 20.62
CA THR A 160 5.83 -35.04 19.82
C THR A 160 7.17 -34.70 19.14
N GLY A 161 8.07 -35.68 19.02
CA GLY A 161 9.42 -35.49 18.46
C GLY A 161 9.48 -35.08 16.98
N ASP A 162 8.34 -34.88 16.33
CA ASP A 162 8.16 -34.49 14.93
C ASP A 162 7.64 -33.05 14.74
N GLY A 163 7.57 -32.24 15.81
CA GLY A 163 7.00 -30.88 15.75
C GLY A 163 7.63 -29.98 14.68
N ALA A 164 8.95 -30.04 14.51
CA ALA A 164 9.66 -29.31 13.46
C ALA A 164 9.26 -29.73 12.04
N LEU A 165 9.09 -31.04 11.82
CA LEU A 165 8.68 -31.59 10.52
C LEU A 165 7.23 -31.19 10.21
N ALA A 166 6.35 -31.29 11.21
CA ALA A 166 4.96 -30.88 11.08
C ALA A 166 4.81 -29.38 10.82
N ALA A 167 5.58 -28.52 11.50
CA ALA A 167 5.60 -27.09 11.28
C ALA A 167 6.14 -26.74 9.88
N ARG A 168 7.18 -27.44 9.42
CA ARG A 168 7.72 -27.27 8.08
C ARG A 168 6.70 -27.61 7.00
N ALA A 169 5.93 -28.68 7.18
CA ALA A 169 4.84 -29.04 6.28
C ALA A 169 3.69 -28.02 6.33
N ALA A 170 3.36 -27.48 7.51
CA ALA A 170 2.36 -26.43 7.65
C ALA A 170 2.77 -25.13 6.92
N LEU A 171 4.06 -24.82 6.88
CA LEU A 171 4.60 -23.67 6.13
C LEU A 171 4.39 -23.77 4.61
N ASP A 172 4.22 -24.98 4.06
CA ASP A 172 3.93 -25.14 2.63
C ASP A 172 2.54 -24.58 2.26
N SER A 173 1.55 -24.71 3.15
CA SER A 173 0.22 -24.11 2.98
C SER A 173 0.31 -22.58 2.93
N PHE A 174 1.03 -22.00 3.89
CA PHE A 174 1.29 -20.56 3.95
C PHE A 174 1.97 -20.06 2.68
N THR A 175 3.01 -20.78 2.22
CA THR A 175 3.76 -20.44 1.00
C THR A 175 2.86 -20.49 -0.23
N ALA A 176 1.98 -21.49 -0.32
CA ALA A 176 1.02 -21.62 -1.41
C ALA A 176 -0.02 -20.49 -1.42
N HIS A 177 -0.49 -20.04 -0.26
CA HIS A 177 -1.39 -18.88 -0.16
C HIS A 177 -0.70 -17.57 -0.48
N LEU A 178 0.53 -17.36 0.01
CA LEU A 178 1.34 -16.19 -0.36
C LEU A 178 1.53 -16.11 -1.88
N ALA A 179 1.90 -17.22 -2.52
CA ALA A 179 2.11 -17.27 -3.97
C ALA A 179 0.85 -16.90 -4.79
N LYS A 180 -0.35 -17.12 -4.26
CA LYS A 180 -1.61 -16.70 -4.90
C LYS A 180 -1.79 -15.19 -4.81
N ILE A 181 -1.61 -14.60 -3.63
CA ILE A 181 -1.92 -13.18 -3.38
C ILE A 181 -0.79 -12.23 -3.76
N GLU A 182 0.44 -12.74 -3.94
CA GLU A 182 1.66 -11.94 -4.13
C GLU A 182 1.51 -10.85 -5.20
N GLY A 183 0.95 -11.20 -6.37
CA GLY A 183 0.73 -10.25 -7.45
C GLY A 183 -0.25 -9.13 -7.05
N ALA A 184 -1.35 -9.48 -6.39
CA ALA A 184 -2.34 -8.53 -5.92
C ALA A 184 -1.80 -7.60 -4.83
N ALA A 185 -1.07 -8.16 -3.87
CA ALA A 185 -0.40 -7.40 -2.83
C ALA A 185 0.61 -6.40 -3.44
N ALA A 186 1.43 -6.83 -4.40
CA ALA A 186 2.39 -5.98 -5.09
C ALA A 186 1.74 -4.90 -5.98
N MET A 187 0.48 -5.09 -6.42
CA MET A 187 -0.25 -4.03 -7.13
C MET A 187 -0.64 -2.86 -6.22
N GLN A 188 -0.87 -3.12 -4.93
CA GLN A 188 -1.44 -2.13 -4.01
C GLN A 188 -0.51 -1.67 -2.90
N ARG A 189 0.40 -2.52 -2.43
CA ARG A 189 1.25 -2.29 -1.26
C ARG A 189 2.69 -2.04 -1.69
N PRO A 190 3.44 -1.19 -0.97
CA PRO A 190 4.84 -0.96 -1.25
C PRO A 190 5.63 -2.28 -1.28
N SER A 191 6.53 -2.41 -2.25
CA SER A 191 7.40 -3.60 -2.40
C SER A 191 8.11 -3.99 -1.11
N ALA A 192 8.56 -3.01 -0.32
CA ALA A 192 9.21 -3.23 0.97
C ALA A 192 8.42 -4.13 1.94
N ARG A 193 7.08 -4.01 2.00
CA ARG A 193 6.26 -4.85 2.89
C ARG A 193 6.22 -6.30 2.43
N LEU A 194 6.13 -6.53 1.13
CA LEU A 194 6.14 -7.87 0.55
C LEU A 194 7.53 -8.52 0.67
N ASP A 195 8.59 -7.75 0.48
CA ASP A 195 9.97 -8.21 0.62
C ASP A 195 10.30 -8.58 2.07
N GLU A 196 9.86 -7.76 3.04
CA GLU A 196 9.95 -8.09 4.46
C GLU A 196 9.27 -9.42 4.75
N LEU A 197 8.02 -9.60 4.31
CA LEU A 197 7.28 -10.83 4.52
C LEU A 197 8.01 -12.06 3.97
N LYS A 198 8.52 -11.96 2.72
CA LYS A 198 9.28 -13.05 2.09
C LYS A 198 10.57 -13.37 2.85
N GLU A 199 11.27 -12.36 3.35
CA GLU A 199 12.50 -12.56 4.11
C GLU A 199 12.22 -13.22 5.46
N ARG A 200 11.18 -12.78 6.19
CA ARG A 200 10.74 -13.43 7.43
C ARG A 200 10.30 -14.87 7.21
N MET A 201 9.60 -15.14 6.10
CA MET A 201 9.20 -16.49 5.71
C MET A 201 10.42 -17.37 5.44
N ARG A 202 11.40 -16.88 4.66
CA ARG A 202 12.64 -17.58 4.34
C ARG A 202 13.47 -17.89 5.60
N TYR A 203 13.56 -16.93 6.51
CA TYR A 203 14.26 -17.12 7.79
C TYR A 203 13.55 -18.15 8.68
N THR A 204 12.22 -18.08 8.77
CA THR A 204 11.41 -19.07 9.50
C THR A 204 11.60 -20.47 8.90
N GLN A 205 11.58 -20.58 7.57
CA GLN A 205 11.84 -21.84 6.89
C GLN A 205 13.21 -22.42 7.25
N LEU A 206 14.26 -21.60 7.25
CA LEU A 206 15.61 -22.01 7.62
C LEU A 206 15.68 -22.55 9.05
N LEU A 207 15.00 -21.91 10.00
CA LEU A 207 14.94 -22.36 11.40
C LEU A 207 14.16 -23.66 11.54
N LEU A 208 13.02 -23.82 10.86
CA LEU A 208 12.26 -25.06 10.85
C LEU A 208 13.08 -26.21 10.23
N ASP A 209 13.78 -25.96 9.13
CA ASP A 209 14.67 -26.93 8.49
C ASP A 209 15.87 -27.30 9.38
N ALA A 210 16.39 -26.38 10.20
CA ALA A 210 17.36 -26.70 11.25
C ALA A 210 16.73 -27.53 12.38
N GLY A 211 15.47 -27.26 12.73
CA GLY A 211 14.71 -27.97 13.74
C GLY A 211 14.48 -29.43 13.38
N THR A 212 14.22 -29.74 12.11
CA THR A 212 14.10 -31.14 11.63
C THR A 212 15.38 -31.95 11.82
N ARG A 213 16.53 -31.28 11.94
CA ARG A 213 17.84 -31.89 12.20
C ARG A 213 18.25 -31.82 13.68
N GLY A 214 17.36 -31.35 14.57
CA GLY A 214 17.63 -31.18 15.99
C GLY A 214 18.60 -30.02 16.32
N GLN A 215 18.73 -29.04 15.42
CA GLN A 215 19.71 -27.95 15.51
C GLN A 215 19.07 -26.58 15.78
N ALA A 216 17.75 -26.47 15.81
CA ALA A 216 17.07 -25.21 16.07
C ALA A 216 16.96 -24.90 17.56
N LYS A 217 17.08 -23.62 17.90
CA LYS A 217 16.77 -23.11 19.24
C LYS A 217 15.30 -22.72 19.30
N GLN A 218 14.60 -23.15 20.35
CA GLN A 218 13.17 -22.91 20.52
C GLN A 218 12.81 -21.43 20.48
N ASP A 219 13.48 -20.62 21.31
CA ASP A 219 13.24 -19.17 21.40
C ASP A 219 13.37 -18.47 20.04
N TRP A 220 14.39 -18.85 19.24
CA TRP A 220 14.63 -18.21 17.94
C TRP A 220 13.54 -18.55 16.92
N THR A 221 13.05 -19.79 16.93
CA THR A 221 11.95 -20.20 16.07
C THR A 221 10.64 -19.53 16.48
N ASP A 222 10.36 -19.44 17.78
CA ASP A 222 9.16 -18.79 18.29
C ASP A 222 9.14 -17.29 17.95
N ASP A 223 10.27 -16.60 18.12
CA ASP A 223 10.42 -15.20 17.73
C ASP A 223 10.28 -15.03 16.20
N SER A 224 10.86 -15.94 15.41
CA SER A 224 10.74 -15.90 13.95
C SER A 224 9.30 -16.08 13.47
N ILE A 225 8.53 -16.97 14.10
CA ILE A 225 7.11 -17.17 13.78
C ILE A 225 6.31 -15.91 14.14
N ARG A 226 6.60 -15.28 15.29
CA ARG A 226 5.97 -14.00 15.68
C ARG A 226 6.31 -12.87 14.72
N ASP A 227 7.58 -12.72 14.35
CA ASP A 227 8.01 -11.74 13.35
C ASP A 227 7.30 -11.94 12.01
N LEU A 228 7.04 -13.19 11.63
CA LEU A 228 6.27 -13.53 10.44
C LEU A 228 4.79 -13.12 10.58
N GLU A 229 4.17 -13.33 11.75
CA GLU A 229 2.81 -12.85 12.06
C GLU A 229 2.69 -11.32 11.95
N TYR A 230 3.69 -10.58 12.47
CA TYR A 230 3.75 -9.13 12.33
C TYR A 230 3.90 -8.69 10.87
N ALA A 231 4.77 -9.34 10.10
CA ALA A 231 4.96 -9.03 8.69
C ALA A 231 3.68 -9.28 7.86
N VAL A 232 2.91 -10.33 8.17
CA VAL A 232 1.59 -10.56 7.56
C VAL A 232 0.64 -9.42 7.92
N SER A 233 0.51 -9.09 9.21
CA SER A 233 -0.37 -8.00 9.66
C SER A 233 -0.03 -6.68 8.95
N ASN A 234 1.26 -6.34 8.87
CA ASN A 234 1.75 -5.14 8.19
C ASN A 234 1.43 -5.13 6.69
N LEU A 235 1.48 -6.28 6.01
CA LEU A 235 1.13 -6.36 4.59
C LEU A 235 -0.34 -6.02 4.35
N PHE A 236 -1.24 -6.54 5.19
CA PHE A 236 -2.68 -6.35 5.05
C PHE A 236 -3.17 -5.00 5.57
N ASP A 237 -2.44 -4.40 6.52
CA ASP A 237 -2.77 -3.08 7.06
C ASP A 237 -2.92 -2.04 5.95
N ASP A 238 -4.03 -1.32 6.00
CA ASP A 238 -4.39 -0.27 5.05
C ASP A 238 -3.73 1.07 5.38
N GLY A 239 -2.97 1.14 6.48
CA GLY A 239 -2.31 2.35 6.96
C GLY A 239 -3.29 3.41 7.49
N LEU A 240 -4.58 3.08 7.61
CA LEU A 240 -5.60 3.94 8.22
C LEU A 240 -5.72 3.67 9.74
N ASN A 241 -5.16 2.55 10.21
CA ASN A 241 -5.07 2.20 11.62
C ASN A 241 -3.77 2.75 12.24
N VAL A 242 -3.73 4.06 12.49
CA VAL A 242 -2.61 4.80 13.12
C VAL A 242 -2.33 4.39 14.59
N ASN A 243 -2.90 3.29 15.09
CA ASN A 243 -2.90 2.98 16.52
C ASN A 243 -1.90 1.93 16.98
N ASP A 244 -1.15 1.24 16.12
CA ASP A 244 -0.30 0.11 16.57
C ASP A 244 1.05 -0.07 15.86
N GLU A 245 1.68 1.00 15.35
CA GLU A 245 3.10 0.93 15.01
C GLU A 245 3.98 1.35 16.20
N PRO A 246 4.78 0.46 16.82
CA PRO A 246 5.99 0.86 17.51
C PRO A 246 7.07 1.14 16.46
N ALA A 247 6.85 2.16 15.64
CA ALA A 247 7.89 2.68 14.76
C ALA A 247 8.89 3.46 15.63
N PHE A 248 10.13 2.98 15.71
CA PHE A 248 11.27 3.86 15.96
C PHE A 248 11.39 4.82 14.77
N ALA A 249 10.47 5.78 14.67
CA ALA A 249 10.60 6.88 13.75
C ALA A 249 11.80 7.74 14.18
N PRO A 250 12.72 8.13 13.28
CA PRO A 250 13.61 9.22 13.58
C PRO A 250 12.73 10.42 13.93
N VAL A 251 13.02 11.07 15.05
CA VAL A 251 12.26 12.21 15.58
C VAL A 251 11.86 13.10 14.42
N ASN A 252 10.58 13.10 14.05
CA ASN A 252 10.06 14.01 13.04
C ASN A 252 10.47 15.39 13.52
N ALA A 253 11.44 16.00 12.83
CA ALA A 253 11.78 17.38 13.04
C ALA A 253 10.53 18.15 12.62
N ALA A 254 9.64 18.39 13.57
CA ALA A 254 8.48 19.24 13.42
C ALA A 254 9.01 20.53 12.79
N ASN A 255 8.70 20.74 11.50
CA ASN A 255 9.30 21.79 10.69
C ASN A 255 9.17 23.13 11.46
N PRO A 256 10.25 23.65 12.09
CA PRO A 256 10.14 24.74 13.06
C PRO A 256 9.76 26.06 12.37
N ILE A 257 9.84 26.07 11.04
CA ILE A 257 9.52 27.20 10.17
C ILE A 257 8.03 27.54 10.24
N THR A 258 7.13 26.55 10.25
CA THR A 258 5.68 26.80 10.25
C THR A 258 5.23 27.50 11.53
N TRP A 259 5.75 27.06 12.67
CA TRP A 259 5.44 27.66 13.97
C TRP A 259 6.10 29.03 14.15
N SER A 260 7.34 29.20 13.65
CA SER A 260 8.05 30.48 13.69
C SER A 260 7.39 31.55 12.81
N LEU A 261 6.89 31.17 11.63
CA LEU A 261 6.15 32.08 10.74
C LEU A 261 4.81 32.50 11.34
N LEU A 262 4.10 31.58 12.00
CA LEU A 262 2.85 31.89 12.68
C LEU A 262 3.07 32.86 13.85
N LEU A 263 4.12 32.64 14.65
CA LEU A 263 4.49 33.55 15.73
C LEU A 263 4.91 34.94 15.20
N GLY A 264 5.71 34.97 14.13
CA GLY A 264 6.13 36.21 13.46
C GLY A 264 4.94 37.02 12.91
N ALA A 265 3.95 36.35 12.32
CA ALA A 265 2.74 36.99 11.82
C ALA A 265 1.91 37.63 12.95
N ILE A 266 1.78 36.96 14.09
CA ILE A 266 1.07 37.50 15.27
C ILE A 266 1.77 38.74 15.81
N ILE A 267 3.10 38.72 15.93
CA ILE A 267 3.88 39.86 16.43
C ILE A 267 3.75 41.06 15.48
N MET A 268 3.89 40.84 14.17
CA MET A 268 3.71 41.88 13.14
C MET A 268 2.30 42.49 13.20
N ALA A 269 1.26 41.67 13.38
CA ALA A 269 -0.11 42.15 13.53
C ALA A 269 -0.28 43.02 14.79
N ALA A 270 0.31 42.61 15.92
CA ALA A 270 0.25 43.36 17.18
C ALA A 270 0.99 44.71 17.10
N LEU A 271 2.19 44.74 16.50
CA LEU A 271 2.95 45.97 16.29
C LEU A 271 2.26 46.93 15.31
N THR A 272 1.68 46.39 14.24
CA THR A 272 0.90 47.20 13.29
C THR A 272 -0.33 47.81 13.95
N TYR A 273 -1.04 47.03 14.77
CA TYR A 273 -2.21 47.52 15.51
C TYR A 273 -1.85 48.60 16.54
N THR A 274 -0.78 48.39 17.30
CA THR A 274 -0.32 49.38 18.29
C THR A 274 0.22 50.65 17.65
N GLY A 275 0.95 50.54 16.53
CA GLY A 275 1.39 51.67 15.72
C GLY A 275 0.23 52.49 15.17
N TRP A 276 -0.78 51.81 14.61
CA TRP A 276 -2.00 52.46 14.12
C TRP A 276 -2.79 53.14 15.24
N LYS A 277 -2.92 52.49 16.41
CA LYS A 277 -3.57 53.05 17.60
C LYS A 277 -2.84 54.32 18.08
N LYS A 278 -1.51 54.31 18.13
CA LYS A 278 -0.70 55.48 18.53
C LYS A 278 -0.86 56.64 17.55
N TYR A 279 -0.82 56.36 16.25
CA TYR A 279 -1.04 57.37 15.20
C TYR A 279 -2.42 58.02 15.30
N LYS A 280 -3.45 57.24 15.65
CA LYS A 280 -4.82 57.74 15.81
C LYS A 280 -5.00 58.62 17.06
N HIS A 281 -4.25 58.38 18.14
CA HIS A 281 -4.42 59.11 19.40
C HIS A 281 -3.49 60.32 19.56
N MET A 282 -2.40 60.44 18.78
CA MET A 282 -1.51 61.61 18.80
C MET A 282 -1.06 61.98 17.37
N PRO A 283 -1.84 62.78 16.62
CA PRO A 283 -1.50 63.13 15.25
C PRO A 283 -0.35 64.15 15.13
N TYR A 284 0.01 64.89 16.21
CA TYR A 284 1.09 65.88 16.19
C TYR A 284 1.86 65.92 17.52
N GLY A 285 2.91 65.12 17.64
CA GLY A 285 3.93 65.29 18.67
C GLY A 285 4.98 66.31 18.22
N VAL A 286 4.61 67.60 18.18
CA VAL A 286 5.61 68.69 18.11
C VAL A 286 5.61 69.38 19.46
N LYS A 287 6.71 69.23 20.20
CA LYS A 287 6.99 70.00 21.40
C LYS A 287 7.06 71.47 20.96
N LYS A 288 6.10 72.30 21.37
CA LYS A 288 6.25 73.75 21.24
C LYS A 288 7.44 74.16 22.11
N ILE A 289 8.41 74.82 21.47
CA ILE A 289 9.47 75.56 22.16
C ILE A 289 8.80 76.79 22.82
#